data_AF-A0A6I3T4M1-F1
#
_entry.id   AF-A0A6I3T4M1-F1
#
_cell.length_a   1.000
_cell.length_b   1.000
_cell.length_c   1.000
_cell.angle_alpha   90.00
_cell.angle_beta   90.00
_cell.angle_gamma   90.00
#
_symmetry.space_group_name_H-M   'P 1'
#
loop_
_entity.id
_entity.type
_entity.pdbx_description
1 polymer ?
#
loop_
_entity_poly.entity_id
_entity_poly.type
_entity_poly.pdbx_seq_one_letter_code
_entity_poly.pdbx_strand_id
1 'polypeptide(L)'
;MAEELGYHEQNEGWKHEWLADSHCVCFMRPREIGGGFMTVDFECRLFSTGYGKPRQGATATAYTGKGWKDRIVRDAIDHLERVMSDTGPATSQTA
;
A
#
# COMPACT_ATOMS: atom_id res chain seq x y z
N MET A 1 -14.11 -7.97 -11.92
CA MET A 1 -13.07 -7.81 -10.88
C MET A 1 -11.93 -6.86 -11.28
N ALA A 2 -11.97 -6.21 -12.45
CA ALA A 2 -10.93 -5.28 -12.91
C ALA A 2 -11.27 -3.80 -12.65
N GLU A 3 -12.56 -3.46 -12.48
CA GLU A 3 -13.03 -2.07 -12.47
C GLU A 3 -12.79 -1.34 -11.14
N GLU A 4 -12.58 -2.06 -10.03
CA GLU A 4 -12.36 -1.44 -8.71
C GLU A 4 -10.94 -0.88 -8.54
N LEU A 5 -9.95 -1.31 -9.35
CA LEU A 5 -8.56 -0.85 -9.25
C LEU A 5 -8.24 0.38 -10.11
N GLY A 6 -9.15 0.74 -11.04
CA GLY A 6 -8.95 1.86 -11.95
C GLY A 6 -8.86 3.22 -11.24
N TYR A 7 -9.38 3.33 -10.01
CA TYR A 7 -9.22 4.54 -9.19
C TYR A 7 -7.74 4.86 -8.88
N HIS A 8 -6.88 3.84 -8.76
CA HIS A 8 -5.48 4.04 -8.38
C HIS A 8 -4.58 4.36 -9.58
N GLU A 9 -4.86 3.79 -10.76
CA GLU A 9 -4.17 4.17 -12.00
C GLU A 9 -4.46 5.63 -12.40
N GLN A 10 -5.60 6.17 -11.97
CA GLN A 10 -5.95 7.57 -12.19
C GLN A 10 -5.30 8.54 -11.20
N ASN A 11 -4.75 8.05 -10.08
CA ASN A 11 -4.02 8.88 -9.14
C ASN A 11 -2.55 8.92 -9.58
N GLU A 12 -2.12 10.03 -10.19
CA GLU A 12 -0.72 10.46 -10.34
C GLU A 12 0.29 9.42 -10.89
N GLY A 13 -0.14 8.49 -11.76
CA GLY A 13 0.77 7.53 -12.40
C GLY A 13 1.20 6.36 -11.51
N TRP A 14 0.43 6.04 -10.47
CA TRP A 14 0.63 4.83 -9.69
C TRP A 14 0.40 3.59 -10.54
N LYS A 15 1.28 2.60 -10.36
CA LYS A 15 1.16 1.29 -11.03
C LYS A 15 0.73 0.24 -10.03
N HIS A 16 0.03 -0.79 -10.48
CA HIS A 16 -0.31 -1.95 -9.65
C HIS A 16 0.05 -3.24 -10.36
N GLU A 17 0.49 -4.23 -9.59
CA GLU A 17 0.87 -5.55 -10.06
C GLU A 17 0.33 -6.61 -9.10
N TRP A 18 -0.31 -7.64 -9.65
CA TRP A 18 -0.70 -8.81 -8.88
C TRP A 18 0.52 -9.72 -8.67
N LEU A 19 0.80 -10.06 -7.42
CA LEU A 19 1.86 -11.02 -7.10
C LEU A 19 1.44 -12.44 -7.49
N ALA A 20 2.42 -13.36 -7.57
CA ALA A 20 2.21 -14.75 -8.00
C ALA A 20 1.11 -15.48 -7.21
N ASP A 21 0.92 -15.15 -5.93
CA ASP A 21 -0.16 -15.67 -5.08
C ASP A 21 -1.58 -15.23 -5.50
N SER A 22 -1.74 -14.36 -6.51
CA SER A 22 -3.01 -13.85 -7.08
C SER A 22 -3.96 -13.15 -6.10
N HIS A 23 -3.61 -13.07 -4.82
CA HIS A 23 -4.42 -12.48 -3.74
C HIS A 23 -3.76 -11.22 -3.18
N CYS A 24 -2.48 -10.99 -3.52
CA CYS A 24 -1.72 -9.80 -3.16
C CYS A 24 -1.57 -8.87 -4.36
N VAL A 25 -1.82 -7.57 -4.15
CA VAL A 25 -1.57 -6.51 -5.12
C VAL A 25 -0.50 -5.58 -4.58
N CYS A 26 0.58 -5.42 -5.33
CA CYS A 26 1.60 -4.42 -5.06
C CYS A 26 1.28 -3.14 -5.81
N PHE A 27 1.15 -2.02 -5.10
CA PHE A 27 1.04 -0.70 -5.68
C PHE A 27 2.40 -0.01 -5.62
N MET A 28 2.83 0.51 -6.75
CA MET A 28 4.10 1.19 -6.97
C MET A 28 3.82 2.67 -7.17
N ARG A 29 4.32 3.48 -6.24
CA ARG A 29 4.27 4.93 -6.33
C ARG A 29 5.44 5.42 -7.20
N PRO A 30 5.21 6.27 -8.22
CA PRO A 30 6.28 6.81 -9.04
C PRO A 30 7.26 7.62 -8.18
N ARG A 31 8.56 7.52 -8.52
CA ARG A 31 9.63 8.23 -7.80
C ARG A 31 9.47 9.76 -7.82
N GLU A 32 8.83 10.29 -8.84
CA GLU A 32 8.66 11.72 -9.07
C GLU A 32 7.81 12.41 -7.99
N ILE A 33 6.94 11.66 -7.32
CA ILE A 33 6.06 12.15 -6.25
C ILE A 33 6.48 11.65 -4.85
N GLY A 34 7.65 11.02 -4.73
CA GLY A 34 8.20 10.55 -3.44
C GLY A 34 8.58 9.07 -3.43
N GLY A 35 8.12 8.29 -4.42
CA GLY A 35 8.46 6.86 -4.54
C GLY A 35 7.90 6.00 -3.42
N GLY A 36 7.93 4.68 -3.64
CA GLY A 36 7.49 3.72 -2.64
C GLY A 36 6.77 2.52 -3.22
N PHE A 37 6.69 1.49 -2.40
CA PHE A 37 5.95 0.27 -2.69
C PHE A 37 5.01 0.03 -1.52
N MET A 38 3.79 -0.38 -1.79
CA MET A 38 2.96 -1.04 -0.79
C MET A 38 2.43 -2.33 -1.38
N THR A 39 2.12 -3.28 -0.51
CA THR A 39 1.44 -4.51 -0.90
C THR A 39 0.21 -4.71 -0.05
N VAL A 40 -0.94 -4.97 -0.70
CA VAL A 40 -2.22 -5.26 -0.07
C VAL A 40 -2.56 -6.72 -0.34
N ASP A 41 -2.76 -7.49 0.73
CA ASP A 41 -3.26 -8.86 0.70
C ASP A 41 -4.78 -8.83 0.91
N PHE A 42 -5.54 -9.15 -0.13
CA PHE A 42 -7.00 -9.17 -0.10
C PHE A 42 -7.58 -10.45 0.55
N GLU A 43 -6.79 -11.50 0.69
CA GLU A 43 -7.22 -12.72 1.38
C GLU A 43 -7.16 -12.52 2.88
N CYS A 44 -5.99 -12.13 3.38
CA CYS A 44 -5.76 -11.86 4.79
C CYS A 44 -6.31 -10.50 5.23
N ARG A 45 -6.70 -9.65 4.28
CA ARG A 45 -7.18 -8.27 4.50
C ARG A 45 -6.15 -7.45 5.28
N LEU A 46 -4.93 -7.49 4.78
CA LEU A 46 -3.74 -6.89 5.36
C LEU A 46 -3.05 -5.99 4.34
N PHE A 47 -2.30 -5.00 4.82
CA PHE A 47 -1.39 -4.24 3.96
C PHE A 47 -0.04 -4.04 4.65
N SER A 48 1.00 -3.81 3.86
CA SER A 48 2.33 -3.49 4.35
C SER A 48 3.07 -2.60 3.36
N THR A 49 4.00 -1.79 3.86
CA THR A 49 4.93 -1.02 3.02
C THR A 49 6.06 -1.92 2.56
N GLY A 50 6.49 -1.74 1.32
CA GLY A 50 7.46 -2.58 0.63
C GLY A 50 6.85 -3.48 -0.44
N TYR A 51 7.74 -4.10 -1.22
CA TYR A 51 7.40 -5.09 -2.23
C TYR A 51 7.41 -6.48 -1.60
N GLY A 52 6.27 -7.17 -1.60
CA GLY A 52 6.16 -8.55 -1.14
C GLY A 52 5.06 -8.78 -0.09
N LYS A 53 4.89 -10.04 0.31
CA LYS A 53 3.81 -10.47 1.19
C LYS A 53 3.92 -9.78 2.57
N PRO A 54 2.83 -9.12 3.06
CA PRO A 54 2.79 -8.58 4.41
C PRO A 54 3.19 -9.65 5.43
N ARG A 55 4.08 -9.31 6.38
CA ARG A 55 4.52 -10.27 7.42
C ARG A 55 3.28 -10.79 8.18
N GLN A 56 3.04 -12.10 8.13
CA GLN A 56 2.03 -12.74 8.98
C GLN A 56 2.38 -12.43 10.45
N GLY A 57 1.48 -11.72 11.15
CA GLY A 57 1.65 -11.35 12.56
C GLY A 57 1.72 -9.84 12.83
N ALA A 58 1.76 -8.98 11.81
CA ALA A 58 1.42 -7.56 12.00
C ALA A 58 -0.07 -7.48 12.34
N THR A 59 -0.41 -6.83 13.44
CA THR A 59 -1.78 -6.66 13.96
C THR A 59 -2.71 -6.23 12.83
N ALA A 60 -3.50 -7.18 12.32
CA ALA A 60 -4.37 -6.96 11.18
C ALA A 60 -5.57 -6.13 11.61
N THR A 61 -5.66 -4.88 11.18
CA THR A 61 -6.93 -4.15 11.25
C THR A 61 -7.96 -4.97 10.48
N ALA A 62 -8.99 -5.47 11.17
CA ALA A 62 -9.97 -6.35 10.55
C ALA A 62 -10.91 -5.55 9.64
N TYR A 63 -10.62 -5.51 8.34
CA TYR A 63 -11.49 -4.90 7.34
C TYR A 63 -12.71 -5.79 7.07
N THR A 64 -13.90 -5.34 7.48
CA THR A 64 -15.18 -6.08 7.36
C THR A 64 -16.31 -5.20 6.82
N GLY A 65 -17.36 -5.81 6.26
CA GLY A 65 -18.54 -5.09 5.73
C GLY A 65 -18.41 -4.66 4.26
N LYS A 66 -19.44 -4.03 3.68
CA LYS A 66 -19.43 -3.55 2.28
C LYS A 66 -18.39 -2.43 2.11
N GLY A 67 -17.65 -2.43 1.01
CA GLY A 67 -16.60 -1.41 0.73
C GLY A 67 -15.33 -1.56 1.57
N TRP A 68 -15.07 -2.73 2.16
CA TRP A 68 -13.84 -2.98 2.91
C TRP A 68 -12.58 -2.95 2.02
N LYS A 69 -12.69 -3.37 0.75
CA LYS A 69 -11.59 -3.38 -0.23
C LYS A 69 -11.08 -1.98 -0.54
N ASP A 70 -11.99 -1.03 -0.73
CA ASP A 70 -11.64 0.37 -0.97
C ASP A 70 -10.96 0.98 0.27
N ARG A 71 -11.52 0.73 1.46
CA ARG A 71 -10.95 1.22 2.72
C ARG A 71 -9.55 0.72 3.00
N ILE A 72 -9.28 -0.58 2.81
CA ILE A 72 -7.93 -1.13 3.06
C ILE A 72 -6.89 -0.51 2.12
N VAL A 73 -7.24 -0.29 0.85
CA VAL A 73 -6.30 0.34 -0.09
C VAL A 73 -6.10 1.81 0.26
N ARG A 74 -7.16 2.53 0.64
CA ARG A 74 -7.06 3.92 1.08
C ARG A 74 -6.21 4.08 2.33
N ASP A 75 -6.41 3.24 3.35
CA ASP A 75 -5.56 3.20 4.55
C ASP A 75 -4.11 2.87 4.19
N ALA A 76 -3.89 1.94 3.27
CA ALA A 76 -2.55 1.56 2.84
C ALA A 76 -1.82 2.72 2.14
N ILE A 77 -2.53 3.49 1.29
CA ILE A 77 -2.01 4.72 0.66
C ILE A 77 -1.69 5.77 1.71
N ASP A 78 -2.65 6.12 2.58
CA ASP A 78 -2.42 7.10 3.64
C ASP A 78 -1.23 6.70 4.53
N HIS A 79 -1.10 5.41 4.84
CA HIS A 79 0.03 4.90 5.59
C HIS A 79 1.36 5.02 4.82
N LEU A 80 1.40 4.69 3.53
CA LEU A 80 2.61 4.86 2.71
C LEU A 80 2.98 6.36 2.62
N GLU A 81 2.01 7.24 2.40
CA GLU A 81 2.23 8.69 2.35
C GLU A 81 2.72 9.23 3.69
N ARG A 82 2.20 8.76 4.82
CA ARG A 82 2.71 9.09 6.15
C ARG A 82 4.14 8.61 6.34
N VAL A 83 4.44 7.34 6.05
CA VAL A 83 5.79 6.79 6.20
C VAL A 83 6.78 7.56 5.32
N MET A 84 6.41 7.87 4.07
CA MET A 84 7.27 8.63 3.16
C MET A 84 7.38 10.11 3.51
N SER A 85 6.32 10.73 4.05
CA SER A 85 6.36 12.12 4.53
C SER A 85 7.14 12.27 5.83
N ASP A 86 7.09 11.27 6.71
CA ASP A 86 7.90 11.17 7.93
C ASP A 86 9.37 10.91 7.59
N THR A 87 9.65 10.33 6.43
CA THR A 87 10.99 10.26 5.81
C THR A 87 11.39 11.60 5.16
N GLY A 88 11.01 12.73 5.77
CA GLY A 88 11.77 14.00 5.66
C GLY A 88 13.17 13.80 6.26
N PRO A 89 14.18 14.63 5.91
CA PRO A 89 15.57 14.30 6.18
C PRO A 89 15.73 13.95 7.66
N ALA A 90 16.18 12.71 7.92
CA ALA A 90 16.68 12.31 9.22
C ALA A 90 17.64 13.41 9.65
N THR A 91 17.19 14.28 10.54
CA THR A 91 18.03 15.29 11.17
C THR A 91 19.13 14.50 11.82
N SER A 92 20.34 14.72 11.30
CA SER A 92 21.61 14.25 11.80
C SER A 92 21.58 14.17 13.32
N GLN A 93 21.38 12.98 13.88
CA GLN A 93 21.70 12.75 15.27
C GLN A 93 23.23 12.67 15.31
N THR A 94 23.81 13.86 15.45
CA THR A 94 25.24 14.08 15.49
C THR A 94 25.71 13.78 16.91
N ALA A 95 26.66 12.85 17.00
CA ALA A 95 27.66 12.62 18.06
C ALA A 95 27.18 12.53 19.52
#